data_AF-A0A1Q7R416-F1
#
_entry.id   AF-A0A1Q7R416-F1
#
_cell.length_a   1.000
_cell.length_b   1.000
_cell.length_c   1.000
_cell.angle_alpha   90.00
_cell.angle_beta   90.00
_cell.angle_gamma   90.00
#
_symmetry.space_group_name_H-M   'P 1'
#
loop_
_entity.id
_entity.type
_entity.pdbx_description
1 polymer ?
#
loop_
_entity_poly.entity_id
_entity_poly.type
_entity_poly.pdbx_seq_one_letter_code
_entity_poly.pdbx_strand_id
1 'polypeptide(L)'
;MVASTVVSQILTRWAHLYGRTPVSATLTYLHLVGILVGGGVAVAADRASLRLSPATPDWSNELTRLAGVHRWVVAGLALIFASGVLMMLAELDSVATSVVFWTKMGLIALLLGNGYVRMRAENALQQGLAAGWRRFRRASVASLVLWLVVLLAGTLLHSTL
;
A
#
# COMPACT_ATOMS: atom_id res chain seq x y z
N MET A 1 25.41 -24.23 0.38
CA MET A 1 24.98 -24.85 1.65
C MET A 1 25.06 -23.89 2.84
N VAL A 2 26.20 -23.25 3.13
CA VAL A 2 26.35 -22.32 4.29
C VAL A 2 25.35 -21.16 4.32
N ALA A 3 25.08 -20.52 3.18
CA ALA A 3 24.11 -19.43 3.10
C ALA A 3 22.67 -19.86 3.49
N SER A 4 22.27 -21.09 3.16
CA SER A 4 20.97 -21.65 3.52
C SER A 4 20.86 -21.85 5.04
N THR A 5 21.95 -22.29 5.68
CA THR A 5 22.02 -22.51 7.13
C THR A 5 22.00 -21.20 7.92
N VAL A 6 22.66 -20.14 7.42
CA VAL A 6 22.63 -18.82 8.05
C VAL A 6 21.25 -18.19 7.95
N VAL A 7 20.61 -18.26 6.77
CA VAL A 7 19.25 -17.75 6.56
C VAL A 7 18.25 -18.49 7.45
N SER A 8 18.32 -19.82 7.54
CA SER A 8 17.41 -20.58 8.40
C SER A 8 17.56 -20.22 9.88
N GLN A 9 18.79 -20.07 10.37
CA GLN A 9 19.04 -19.66 11.76
C GLN A 9 18.48 -18.27 12.08
N ILE A 10 18.59 -17.31 11.15
CA ILE A 10 18.03 -15.96 11.32
C ILE A 10 16.50 -16.03 11.40
N LEU A 11 15.86 -16.80 10.50
CA LEU A 11 14.41 -16.98 10.49
C LEU A 11 13.90 -17.64 11.77
N THR A 12 14.57 -18.69 12.27
CA THR A 12 14.20 -19.35 13.52
C THR A 12 14.30 -18.40 14.72
N ARG A 13 15.36 -17.59 14.79
CA ARG A 13 15.52 -16.57 15.86
C ARG A 13 14.43 -15.50 15.79
N TRP A 14 14.11 -15.05 14.57
CA TRP A 14 13.03 -14.08 14.34
C TRP A 14 11.67 -14.62 14.79
N ALA A 15 11.31 -15.83 14.34
CA ALA A 15 10.05 -16.48 14.72
C ALA A 15 9.93 -16.65 16.24
N HIS A 16 11.02 -17.04 16.91
CA HIS A 16 11.04 -17.18 18.37
C HIS A 16 10.88 -15.84 19.11
N LEU A 17 11.44 -14.75 18.57
CA LEU A 17 11.29 -13.40 19.11
C LEU A 17 9.85 -12.89 18.90
N TYR A 18 9.29 -13.11 17.72
CA TYR A 18 7.91 -12.76 17.36
C TYR A 18 6.89 -13.45 18.28
N GLY A 19 7.07 -14.74 18.58
CA GLY A 19 6.12 -15.52 19.39
C GLY A 19 6.21 -15.36 20.91
N ARG A 20 7.32 -14.84 21.47
CA ARG A 20 7.53 -14.73 22.93
C ARG A 20 7.51 -13.31 23.49
N THR A 21 7.41 -12.30 22.64
CA THR A 21 7.50 -10.87 23.04
C THR A 21 6.31 -10.08 22.49
N PRO A 22 6.02 -8.87 22.99
CA PRO A 22 4.98 -8.01 22.42
C PRO A 22 5.27 -7.52 20.99
N VAL A 23 6.34 -8.02 20.34
CA VAL A 23 6.70 -7.71 18.96
C VAL A 23 5.59 -8.08 17.98
N SER A 24 4.92 -9.21 18.17
CA SER A 24 3.77 -9.59 17.33
C SER A 24 2.66 -8.54 17.39
N ALA A 25 2.20 -8.19 18.61
CA ALA A 25 1.19 -7.15 18.81
C ALA A 25 1.63 -5.78 18.26
N THR A 26 2.90 -5.42 18.42
CA THR A 26 3.47 -4.16 17.91
C THR A 26 3.48 -4.12 16.39
N LEU A 27 3.88 -5.22 15.73
CA LEU A 27 3.88 -5.33 14.28
C LEU A 27 2.47 -5.33 13.71
N THR A 28 1.54 -6.04 14.34
CA THR A 28 0.11 -5.98 13.98
C THR A 28 -0.43 -4.56 14.13
N TYR A 29 -0.13 -3.87 15.24
CA TYR A 29 -0.53 -2.49 15.45
C TYR A 29 0.03 -1.56 14.37
N LEU A 30 1.34 -1.63 14.08
CA LEU A 30 1.98 -0.84 13.02
C LEU A 30 1.38 -1.13 11.65
N HIS A 31 1.05 -2.39 11.35
CA HIS A 31 0.39 -2.79 10.12
C HIS A 31 -0.99 -2.14 9.99
N LEU A 32 -1.79 -2.19 11.05
CA LEU A 32 -3.14 -1.58 11.08
C LEU A 32 -3.08 -0.06 11.01
N VAL A 33 -2.14 0.58 11.71
CA VAL A 33 -1.90 2.03 11.61
C VAL A 33 -1.51 2.42 10.19
N GLY A 34 -0.66 1.62 9.53
CA GLY A 34 -0.32 1.81 8.13
C GLY A 34 -1.55 1.79 7.23
N ILE A 35 -2.46 0.82 7.41
CA ILE A 35 -3.73 0.71 6.66
C ILE A 35 -4.61 1.94 6.93
N LEU A 36 -4.80 2.29 8.19
CA LEU A 36 -5.69 3.37 8.60
C LEU A 36 -5.21 4.72 8.07
N VAL A 37 -3.94 5.05 8.33
CA VAL A 37 -3.35 6.35 7.97
C VAL A 37 -3.09 6.40 6.47
N GLY A 38 -2.45 5.37 5.89
CA GLY A 38 -2.16 5.30 4.46
C GLY A 38 -3.44 5.31 3.62
N GLY A 39 -4.43 4.52 4.01
CA GLY A 39 -5.72 4.43 3.33
C GLY A 39 -6.57 5.69 3.51
N GLY A 40 -6.64 6.24 4.72
CA GLY A 40 -7.39 7.47 4.98
C GLY A 40 -6.82 8.66 4.20
N VAL A 41 -5.49 8.81 4.17
CA VAL A 41 -4.80 9.83 3.37
C VAL A 41 -5.01 9.59 1.88
N ALA A 42 -4.97 8.34 1.42
CA ALA A 42 -5.23 8.00 0.01
C ALA A 42 -6.64 8.39 -0.42
N VAL A 43 -7.66 8.01 0.36
CA VAL A 43 -9.07 8.33 0.07
C VAL A 43 -9.30 9.84 0.03
N ALA A 44 -8.73 10.59 0.98
CA ALA A 44 -8.83 12.04 1.00
C ALA A 44 -8.16 12.67 -0.24
N ALA A 45 -6.95 12.21 -0.59
CA ALA A 45 -6.22 12.67 -1.76
C ALA A 45 -6.95 12.33 -3.07
N ASP A 46 -7.47 11.12 -3.22
CA ASP A 46 -8.17 10.68 -4.42
C ASP A 46 -9.49 11.44 -4.61
N ARG A 47 -10.21 11.73 -3.53
CA ARG A 47 -11.40 12.60 -3.58
C ARG A 47 -11.06 14.03 -4.01
N ALA A 48 -9.95 14.59 -3.54
CA ALA A 48 -9.49 15.91 -3.94
C ALA A 48 -9.02 15.92 -5.41
N SER A 49 -8.29 14.89 -5.85
CA SER A 49 -7.89 14.68 -7.24
C SER A 49 -9.07 14.59 -8.21
N LEU A 50 -10.16 13.93 -7.80
CA LEU A 50 -11.37 13.81 -8.64
C LEU A 50 -12.14 15.13 -8.79
N ARG A 51 -12.04 16.02 -7.79
CA ARG A 51 -12.62 17.37 -7.83
C ARG A 51 -11.79 18.33 -8.67
N LEU A 52 -10.49 18.05 -8.85
CA LEU A 52 -9.62 18.85 -9.70
C LEU A 52 -10.05 18.77 -11.17
N SER A 53 -10.03 19.91 -11.85
CA SER A 53 -10.34 20.00 -13.27
C SER A 53 -9.49 21.09 -13.94
N PRO A 54 -9.37 21.08 -15.28
CA PRO A 54 -8.71 22.17 -16.01
C PRO A 54 -9.36 23.54 -15.80
N ALA A 55 -10.65 23.57 -15.40
CA ALA A 55 -11.40 24.78 -15.11
C ALA A 55 -11.18 25.30 -13.68
N THR A 56 -10.45 24.56 -12.84
CA THR A 56 -10.14 24.96 -11.47
C THR A 56 -9.08 26.07 -11.49
N PRO A 57 -9.31 27.23 -10.85
CA PRO A 57 -8.28 28.25 -10.68
C PRO A 57 -7.06 27.66 -9.95
N ASP A 58 -5.85 28.01 -10.38
CA ASP A 58 -4.59 27.55 -9.78
C ASP A 58 -4.46 26.02 -9.63
N TRP A 59 -5.04 25.25 -10.57
CA TRP A 59 -5.00 23.78 -10.54
C TRP A 59 -3.57 23.21 -10.42
N SER A 60 -2.55 23.92 -10.90
CA SER A 60 -1.13 23.51 -10.80
C SER A 60 -0.60 23.54 -9.36
N ASN A 61 -1.01 24.52 -8.55
CA ASN A 61 -0.64 24.59 -7.14
C ASN A 61 -1.32 23.49 -6.33
N GLU A 62 -2.60 23.25 -6.57
CA GLU A 62 -3.32 22.17 -5.89
C GLU A 62 -2.81 20.79 -6.32
N LEU A 63 -2.40 20.62 -7.59
CA LEU A 63 -1.73 19.40 -8.05
C LEU A 63 -0.40 19.15 -7.30
N THR A 64 0.41 20.20 -7.10
CA THR A 64 1.65 20.13 -6.32
C THR A 64 1.38 19.75 -4.87
N ARG A 65 0.31 20.30 -4.28
CA ARG A 65 -0.14 19.94 -2.92
C ARG A 65 -0.55 18.47 -2.83
N LEU A 66 -1.29 17.96 -3.81
CA LEU A 66 -1.70 16.55 -3.88
C LEU A 66 -0.52 15.60 -4.07
N ALA A 67 0.48 15.97 -4.89
CA ALA A 67 1.73 15.23 -5.01
C ALA A 67 2.47 15.18 -3.66
N GLY A 68 2.44 16.27 -2.90
CA GLY A 68 2.97 16.33 -1.54
C GLY A 68 2.29 15.34 -0.59
N VAL A 69 0.97 15.13 -0.71
CA VAL A 69 0.21 14.17 0.10
C VAL A 69 0.48 12.72 -0.34
N HIS A 70 0.75 12.48 -1.62
CA HIS A 70 1.02 11.14 -2.15
C HIS A 70 2.20 10.46 -1.46
N ARG A 71 3.22 11.22 -1.02
CA ARG A 71 4.36 10.68 -0.24
C ARG A 71 3.92 9.95 1.03
N TRP A 72 2.86 10.44 1.69
CA TRP A 72 2.33 9.84 2.91
C TRP A 72 1.54 8.56 2.62
N VAL A 73 0.85 8.51 1.47
CA VAL A 73 0.20 7.28 0.99
C VAL A 73 1.23 6.20 0.73
N VAL A 74 2.32 6.54 0.03
CA VAL A 74 3.43 5.62 -0.26
C VAL A 74 4.13 5.19 1.03
N ALA A 75 4.36 6.10 1.97
CA ALA A 75 4.93 5.77 3.28
C ALA A 75 4.05 4.79 4.07
N GLY A 76 2.72 5.01 4.09
CA GLY A 76 1.76 4.08 4.68
C GLY A 76 1.79 2.72 3.99
N LEU A 77 1.81 2.69 2.66
CA LEU A 77 1.87 1.46 1.87
C LEU A 77 3.18 0.68 2.12
N ALA A 78 4.31 1.38 2.21
CA ALA A 78 5.60 0.81 2.55
C ALA A 78 5.61 0.24 3.97
N LEU A 79 4.99 0.92 4.95
CA LEU A 79 4.85 0.43 6.32
C LEU A 79 4.00 -0.84 6.38
N ILE A 80 2.86 -0.89 5.68
CA ILE A 80 2.00 -2.09 5.59
C ILE A 80 2.76 -3.24 4.94
N PHE A 81 3.48 -2.97 3.84
CA PHE A 81 4.24 -3.98 3.13
C PHE A 81 5.38 -4.53 3.99
N ALA A 82 6.19 -3.67 4.60
CA ALA A 82 7.32 -4.07 5.45
C ALA A 82 6.86 -4.86 6.69
N SER A 83 5.82 -4.39 7.38
CA SER A 83 5.23 -5.12 8.51
C SER A 83 4.61 -6.44 8.07
N GLY A 84 3.95 -6.49 6.92
CA GLY A 84 3.40 -7.72 6.33
C GLY A 84 4.48 -8.76 6.02
N VAL A 85 5.61 -8.33 5.44
CA VAL A 85 6.77 -9.19 5.18
C VAL A 85 7.38 -9.69 6.49
N LEU A 86 7.55 -8.82 7.50
CA LEU A 86 8.08 -9.23 8.80
C LEU A 86 7.20 -10.28 9.50
N MET A 87 5.88 -10.13 9.43
CA MET A 87 4.93 -11.12 9.93
C MET A 87 5.01 -12.43 9.13
N MET A 88 5.07 -12.37 7.80
CA MET A 88 5.25 -13.57 6.95
C MET A 88 6.54 -14.32 7.28
N LEU A 89 7.65 -13.61 7.49
CA LEU A 89 8.94 -14.24 7.81
C LEU A 89 8.93 -14.94 9.18
N ALA A 90 8.04 -14.56 10.10
CA ALA A 90 7.88 -15.25 11.38
C ALA A 90 7.09 -16.57 11.23
N GLU A 91 6.21 -16.67 10.24
CA GLU A 91 5.30 -17.80 10.02
C GLU A 91 5.37 -18.33 8.58
N LEU A 92 6.58 -18.39 8.01
CA LEU A 92 6.83 -18.71 6.61
C LEU A 92 6.15 -20.00 6.15
N ASP A 93 6.25 -21.06 6.95
CA ASP A 93 5.70 -22.38 6.61
C ASP A 93 4.15 -22.39 6.55
N SER A 94 3.51 -21.51 7.34
CA SER A 94 2.06 -21.36 7.41
C SER A 94 1.53 -20.45 6.29
N VAL A 95 2.22 -19.33 6.05
CA VAL A 95 1.70 -18.24 5.22
C VAL A 95 2.10 -18.37 3.75
N ALA A 96 3.23 -19.04 3.43
CA ALA A 96 3.72 -19.16 2.06
C ALA A 96 2.79 -19.94 1.12
N THR A 97 2.00 -20.88 1.64
CA THR A 97 1.01 -21.66 0.88
C THR A 97 -0.36 -21.00 0.83
N SER A 98 -0.57 -19.92 1.60
CA SER A 98 -1.86 -19.24 1.68
C SER A 98 -2.13 -18.40 0.43
N VAL A 99 -3.04 -18.87 -0.42
CA VAL A 99 -3.59 -18.11 -1.56
C VAL A 99 -4.10 -16.73 -1.10
N VAL A 100 -4.71 -16.75 0.09
CA VAL A 100 -4.97 -15.65 1.03
C VAL A 100 -4.00 -14.46 0.93
N PHE A 101 -2.80 -14.77 1.41
CA PHE A 101 -1.67 -13.87 1.52
C PHE A 101 -1.21 -13.38 0.15
N TRP A 102 -1.10 -14.27 -0.84
CA TRP A 102 -0.67 -13.92 -2.18
C TRP A 102 -1.66 -12.98 -2.88
N THR A 103 -2.97 -13.15 -2.69
CA THR A 103 -3.98 -12.21 -3.17
C THR A 103 -3.78 -10.84 -2.54
N LYS A 104 -3.55 -10.77 -1.22
CA LYS A 104 -3.28 -9.50 -0.52
C LYS A 104 -2.00 -8.82 -1.03
N MET A 105 -0.93 -9.58 -1.24
CA MET A 105 0.32 -9.05 -1.81
C MET A 105 0.14 -8.58 -3.26
N GLY A 106 -0.65 -9.31 -4.06
CA GLY A 106 -1.02 -8.90 -5.43
C GLY A 106 -1.77 -7.57 -5.44
N LEU A 107 -2.72 -7.38 -4.52
CA LEU A 107 -3.45 -6.10 -4.39
C LEU A 107 -2.53 -4.95 -3.96
N ILE A 108 -1.58 -5.18 -3.05
CA ILE A 108 -0.58 -4.18 -2.67
C ILE A 108 0.32 -3.83 -3.87
N ALA A 109 0.76 -4.82 -4.64
CA ALA A 109 1.53 -4.60 -5.86
C ALA A 109 0.74 -3.80 -6.90
N LEU A 110 -0.56 -4.05 -7.05
CA LEU A 110 -1.46 -3.26 -7.90
C LEU A 110 -1.59 -1.82 -7.40
N LEU A 111 -1.68 -1.59 -6.08
CA LEU A 111 -1.69 -0.24 -5.49
C LEU A 111 -0.38 0.52 -5.79
N LEU A 112 0.76 -0.14 -5.65
CA LEU A 112 2.07 0.44 -5.99
C LEU A 112 2.15 0.78 -7.49
N GLY A 113 1.76 -0.15 -8.35
CA GLY A 113 1.73 0.07 -9.81
C GLY A 113 0.80 1.21 -10.19
N ASN A 114 -0.36 1.31 -9.55
CA ASN A 114 -1.30 2.41 -9.76
C ASN A 114 -0.73 3.78 -9.29
N GLY A 115 -0.01 3.80 -8.16
CA GLY A 115 0.73 4.98 -7.70
C GLY A 115 1.75 5.47 -8.74
N TYR A 116 2.49 4.55 -9.37
CA TYR A 116 3.42 4.88 -10.44
C TYR A 116 2.72 5.47 -11.68
N VAL A 117 1.61 4.87 -12.11
CA VAL A 117 0.81 5.39 -13.23
C VAL A 117 0.28 6.79 -12.94
N ARG A 118 -0.16 7.03 -11.70
CA ARG A 118 -0.61 8.35 -11.24
C ARG A 118 0.52 9.38 -11.28
N MET A 119 1.68 9.06 -10.72
CA MET A 119 2.86 9.95 -10.75
C MET A 119 3.26 10.32 -12.18
N ARG A 120 3.20 9.36 -13.12
CA ARG A 120 3.48 9.63 -14.54
C ARG A 120 2.41 10.54 -15.17
N ALA A 121 1.15 10.41 -14.77
CA ALA A 121 0.07 11.29 -15.22
C ALA A 121 0.20 12.71 -14.65
N GLU A 122 0.62 12.86 -13.39
CA GLU A 122 0.93 14.16 -12.76
C GLU A 122 2.06 14.88 -13.52
N ASN A 123 3.15 14.19 -13.83
CA ASN A 123 4.25 14.76 -14.63
C ASN A 123 3.80 15.17 -16.04
N ALA A 124 2.94 14.37 -16.68
CA ALA A 124 2.38 14.73 -17.99
C ALA A 124 1.45 15.96 -17.93
N LEU A 125 0.72 16.13 -16.83
CA LEU A 125 -0.11 17.31 -16.59
C LEU A 125 0.74 18.57 -16.37
N GLN A 126 1.85 18.46 -15.64
CA GLN A 126 2.81 19.56 -15.50
C GLN A 126 3.43 19.98 -16.84
N GLN A 127 3.53 19.04 -17.80
CA GLN A 127 3.98 19.29 -19.17
C GLN A 127 2.87 19.80 -20.10
N GLY A 128 1.64 20.03 -19.60
CA GLY A 128 0.53 20.57 -20.39
C GLY A 128 -0.21 19.56 -21.27
N LEU A 129 0.04 18.26 -21.13
CA LEU A 129 -0.60 17.23 -21.96
C LEU A 129 -2.02 16.93 -21.46
N ALA A 130 -3.03 17.31 -22.24
CA ALA A 130 -4.46 17.11 -21.89
C ALA A 130 -4.84 15.63 -21.62
N ALA A 131 -4.16 14.68 -22.25
CA ALA A 131 -4.34 13.24 -22.00
C ALA A 131 -4.00 12.81 -20.56
N GLY A 132 -3.22 13.63 -19.83
CA GLY A 132 -2.88 13.43 -18.42
C GLY A 132 -4.10 13.42 -17.50
N TRP A 133 -5.14 14.23 -17.79
CA TRP A 133 -6.31 14.39 -16.94
C TRP A 133 -7.14 13.11 -16.84
N ARG A 134 -7.34 12.42 -17.97
CA ARG A 134 -8.12 11.18 -18.02
C ARG A 134 -7.38 10.03 -17.33
N ARG A 135 -6.05 9.96 -17.46
CA ARG A 135 -5.22 8.98 -16.75
C ARG A 135 -5.17 9.26 -15.24
N PHE A 136 -5.02 10.53 -14.85
CA PHE A 136 -5.02 10.97 -13.46
C PHE A 136 -6.33 10.62 -12.73
N ARG A 137 -7.48 10.87 -13.36
CA ARG A 137 -8.79 10.48 -12.81
C ARG A 137 -8.95 8.96 -12.70
N ARG A 138 -8.57 8.20 -13.74
CA ARG A 138 -8.64 6.73 -13.71
C ARG A 138 -7.77 6.14 -12.60
N ALA A 139 -6.55 6.64 -12.42
CA ALA A 139 -5.66 6.19 -11.38
C ALA A 139 -6.20 6.52 -9.97
N SER A 140 -6.83 7.68 -9.79
CA SER A 140 -7.47 8.05 -8.52
C SER A 140 -8.66 7.13 -8.18
N VAL A 141 -9.51 6.79 -9.16
CA VAL A 141 -10.62 5.83 -8.96
C VAL A 141 -10.08 4.42 -8.68
N ALA A 142 -9.09 3.97 -9.44
CA ALA A 142 -8.48 2.64 -9.25
C ALA A 142 -7.85 2.51 -7.86
N SER A 143 -7.17 3.56 -7.37
CA SER A 143 -6.64 3.62 -6.00
C SER A 143 -7.76 3.44 -4.97
N LEU A 144 -8.84 4.22 -5.09
CA LEU A 144 -9.99 4.14 -4.19
C LEU A 144 -10.61 2.74 -4.14
N VAL A 145 -10.82 2.14 -5.31
CA VAL A 145 -11.38 0.78 -5.44
C VAL A 145 -10.42 -0.24 -4.84
N LEU A 146 -9.12 -0.16 -5.14
CA LEU A 146 -8.12 -1.08 -4.62
C LEU A 146 -8.02 -1.03 -3.10
N TRP A 147 -8.08 0.16 -2.49
CA TRP A 147 -8.11 0.30 -1.03
C TRP A 147 -9.32 -0.39 -0.39
N LEU A 148 -10.51 -0.23 -0.98
CA LEU A 148 -11.72 -0.91 -0.51
C LEU A 148 -11.65 -2.42 -0.71
N VAL A 149 -11.12 -2.87 -1.84
CA VAL A 149 -10.94 -4.30 -2.15
C VAL A 149 -9.88 -4.94 -1.23
N VAL A 150 -8.80 -4.24 -0.90
CA VAL A 150 -7.79 -4.70 0.08
C VAL A 150 -8.43 -4.87 1.46
N LEU A 151 -9.25 -3.91 1.89
CA LEU A 151 -9.96 -4.01 3.16
C LEU A 151 -10.95 -5.20 3.15
N LEU A 152 -11.74 -5.34 2.08
CA LEU A 152 -12.69 -6.44 1.90
C LEU A 152 -11.98 -7.81 1.91
N ALA A 153 -10.91 -7.96 1.14
CA ALA A 153 -10.10 -9.16 1.12
C ALA A 153 -9.52 -9.48 2.50
N GLY A 154 -9.09 -8.44 3.24
CA GLY A 154 -8.64 -8.57 4.63
C GLY A 154 -9.73 -9.06 5.58
N THR A 155 -10.96 -8.57 5.44
CA THR A 155 -12.10 -9.03 6.26
C THR A 155 -12.51 -10.46 5.93
N LEU A 156 -12.52 -10.83 4.64
CA LEU A 156 -12.87 -12.17 4.20
C LEU A 156 -11.83 -13.19 4.69
N LEU A 157 -10.53 -12.86 4.59
CA LEU A 157 -9.45 -13.68 5.13
C LEU A 157 -9.68 -14.05 6.60
N HIS A 158 -10.08 -13.07 7.43
CA HIS A 158 -10.30 -13.29 8.86
C HIS A 158 -11.58 -14.09 9.16
N SER A 159 -12.55 -14.11 8.23
CA SER A 159 -13.78 -14.91 8.39
C SER A 159 -13.64 -16.38 7.95
N THR A 160 -12.58 -16.70 7.21
CA THR A 160 -12.34 -18.05 6.66
C THR A 160 -11.21 -18.81 7.36
N LEU A 161 -10.50 -18.16 8.31
CA LEU A 161 -9.50 -18.75 9.19
C LEU A 161 -10.11 -18.92 10.59
#